data_AF-A0A7G8V5Z8-F1
#
_entry.id   AF-A0A7G8V5Z8-F1
#
_cell.length_a   1.000
_cell.length_b   1.000
_cell.length_c   1.000
_cell.angle_alpha   90.00
_cell.angle_beta   90.00
_cell.angle_gamma   90.00
#
_symmetry.space_group_name_H-M   'P 1'
#
loop_
_entity.id
_entity.type
_entity.pdbx_description
1 polymer ?
#
loop_
_entity_poly.entity_id
_entity_poly.type
_entity_poly.pdbx_seq_one_letter_code
_entity_poly.pdbx_strand_id
1 'polypeptide(L)'
;MIQDETIVINNLFGFWTFAGNHSKTILSASDFKAVFPKDSDWPKRIFDLGNGAVPKIGLFKRISAQIGQGDLPDMLTLTESMSSHYNQYLSEAGFTPKMKQLGMIIDLSKVGFIPVLAAY
;
A
#
# COMPACT_ATOMS: atom_id res chain seq x y z
N MET A 1 0.61 14.92 0.60
CA MET A 1 1.53 13.76 0.63
C MET A 1 2.94 14.31 0.52
N ILE A 2 3.89 13.81 1.30
CA ILE A 2 5.29 14.25 1.18
C ILE A 2 5.89 13.53 -0.04
N GLN A 3 6.79 14.19 -0.79
CA GLN A 3 7.31 13.65 -2.06
C GLN A 3 8.02 12.29 -1.88
N ASP A 4 8.83 12.15 -0.84
CA ASP A 4 9.57 10.90 -0.57
C ASP A 4 8.64 9.74 -0.21
N GLU A 5 7.61 10.02 0.60
CA GLU A 5 6.55 9.07 0.95
C GLU A 5 5.82 8.57 -0.32
N THR A 6 5.59 9.47 -1.26
CA THR A 6 4.94 9.17 -2.54
C THR A 6 5.79 8.23 -3.41
N ILE A 7 7.11 8.40 -3.43
CA ILE A 7 8.01 7.53 -4.21
C ILE A 7 8.01 6.12 -3.63
N VAL A 8 8.19 5.99 -2.31
CA VAL A 8 8.25 4.69 -1.64
C VAL A 8 6.92 3.95 -1.79
N ILE A 9 5.79 4.63 -1.59
CA ILE A 9 4.48 3.98 -1.69
C ILE A 9 4.15 3.58 -3.14
N ASN A 10 4.52 4.40 -4.13
CA ASN A 10 4.29 4.06 -5.54
C ASN A 10 5.09 2.82 -5.96
N ASN A 11 6.34 2.68 -5.48
CA ASN A 11 7.12 1.46 -5.70
C ASN A 11 6.44 0.23 -5.09
N LEU A 12 5.93 0.37 -3.85
CA LEU A 12 5.23 -0.71 -3.17
C LEU A 12 3.91 -1.07 -3.91
N PHE A 13 3.12 -0.09 -4.32
CA PHE A 13 1.89 -0.31 -5.09
C PHE A 13 2.17 -0.90 -6.48
N GLY A 14 3.26 -0.47 -7.13
CA GLY A 14 3.74 -1.05 -8.38
C GLY A 14 4.09 -2.53 -8.22
N PHE A 15 4.82 -2.88 -7.14
CA PHE A 15 5.13 -4.27 -6.81
C PHE A 15 3.86 -5.11 -6.61
N TRP A 16 2.90 -4.64 -5.79
CA TRP A 16 1.65 -5.38 -5.56
C TRP A 16 0.80 -5.51 -6.82
N THR A 17 0.78 -4.48 -7.67
CA THR A 17 0.09 -4.54 -8.97
C THR A 17 0.73 -5.59 -9.87
N PHE A 18 2.06 -5.61 -9.99
CA PHE A 18 2.78 -6.60 -10.78
C PHE A 18 2.51 -8.02 -10.28
N ALA A 19 2.66 -8.25 -8.97
CA ALA A 19 2.46 -9.55 -8.36
C ALA A 19 1.01 -10.04 -8.48
N GLY A 20 0.03 -9.16 -8.24
CA GLY A 20 -1.39 -9.46 -8.38
C GLY A 20 -1.79 -9.81 -9.81
N ASN A 21 -1.26 -9.08 -10.80
CA ASN A 21 -1.49 -9.37 -12.22
C ASN A 21 -0.90 -10.72 -12.62
N HIS A 22 0.35 -10.98 -12.23
CA HIS A 22 1.05 -12.22 -12.59
C HIS A 22 0.38 -13.47 -11.99
N SER A 23 -0.10 -13.35 -10.75
CA SER A 23 -0.81 -14.43 -10.04
C SER A 23 -2.31 -14.51 -10.32
N LYS A 24 -2.88 -13.55 -11.07
CA LYS A 24 -4.34 -13.41 -11.30
C LYS A 24 -5.15 -13.24 -10.01
N THR A 25 -4.59 -12.54 -9.03
CA THR A 25 -5.21 -12.31 -7.70
C THR A 25 -5.53 -10.84 -7.43
N ILE A 26 -5.26 -9.98 -8.41
CA ILE A 26 -5.62 -8.56 -8.34
C ILE A 26 -7.15 -8.39 -8.41
N LEU A 27 -7.68 -7.56 -7.53
CA LEU A 27 -9.02 -7.01 -7.60
C LEU A 27 -8.87 -5.52 -7.87
N SER A 28 -9.58 -5.02 -8.88
CA SER A 28 -9.58 -3.61 -9.24
C SER A 28 -11.01 -3.08 -9.23
N ALA A 29 -11.25 -2.06 -8.42
CA ALA A 29 -12.49 -1.29 -8.38
C ALA A 29 -12.21 0.15 -8.80
N SER A 30 -13.26 0.96 -8.95
CA SER A 30 -13.10 2.38 -9.29
C SER A 30 -12.46 3.19 -8.15
N ASP A 31 -12.54 2.71 -6.92
CA ASP A 31 -12.13 3.39 -5.70
C ASP A 31 -10.99 2.70 -4.93
N PHE A 32 -10.57 1.49 -5.34
CA PHE A 32 -9.41 0.83 -4.75
C PHE A 32 -8.81 -0.27 -5.63
N LYS A 33 -7.60 -0.72 -5.27
CA LYS A 33 -7.05 -2.02 -5.69
C LYS A 33 -6.82 -2.93 -4.48
N ALA A 34 -6.80 -4.23 -4.72
CA ALA A 34 -6.45 -5.20 -3.70
C ALA A 34 -5.77 -6.42 -4.32
N VAL A 35 -4.93 -7.10 -3.54
CA VAL A 35 -4.42 -8.43 -3.85
C VAL A 35 -5.09 -9.38 -2.86
N PHE A 36 -5.84 -10.36 -3.38
CA PHE A 36 -6.62 -11.26 -2.55
C PHE A 36 -6.54 -12.73 -3.01
N PRO A 37 -5.41 -13.41 -2.80
CA PRO A 37 -5.30 -14.85 -3.00
C PRO A 37 -6.04 -15.58 -1.87
N LYS A 38 -7.27 -16.06 -2.13
CA LYS A 38 -8.13 -16.68 -1.10
C LYS A 38 -7.46 -17.83 -0.36
N ASP A 39 -6.73 -18.69 -1.07
CA ASP A 39 -6.14 -19.93 -0.53
C ASP A 39 -4.61 -19.86 -0.31
N SER A 40 -4.05 -18.67 -0.08
CA SER A 40 -2.61 -18.49 0.13
C SER A 40 -2.30 -17.71 1.39
N ASP A 41 -1.15 -18.00 2.00
CA ASP A 41 -0.54 -17.17 3.06
C ASP A 41 0.12 -15.90 2.51
N TRP A 42 0.05 -15.71 1.18
CA TRP A 42 0.51 -14.48 0.57
C TRP A 42 -0.18 -13.25 1.16
N PRO A 43 0.49 -12.09 1.22
CA PRO A 43 -0.09 -10.90 1.81
C PRO A 43 -1.38 -10.46 1.11
N LYS A 44 -2.50 -10.60 1.81
CA LYS A 44 -3.82 -10.17 1.35
C LYS A 44 -4.05 -8.74 1.84
N ARG A 45 -4.22 -7.79 0.93
CA ARG A 45 -4.35 -6.38 1.31
C ARG A 45 -5.02 -5.53 0.25
N ILE A 46 -5.75 -4.53 0.71
CA ILE A 46 -6.20 -3.38 -0.05
C ILE A 46 -5.05 -2.39 -0.10
N PHE A 47 -4.73 -1.90 -1.30
CA PHE A 47 -3.70 -0.91 -1.55
C PHE A 47 -4.19 0.02 -2.64
N ASP A 48 -3.71 1.27 -2.66
CA ASP A 48 -4.12 2.27 -3.66
C ASP A 48 -5.64 2.57 -3.64
N LEU A 49 -6.05 3.58 -2.87
CA LEU A 49 -7.44 4.06 -2.77
C LEU A 49 -7.84 4.99 -3.94
N GLY A 50 -7.53 4.58 -5.17
CA GLY A 50 -7.99 5.27 -6.39
C GLY A 50 -7.00 6.25 -7.00
N ASN A 51 -5.74 5.83 -7.21
CA ASN A 51 -4.73 6.52 -8.03
C ASN A 51 -4.57 8.03 -7.69
N GLY A 52 -4.60 8.40 -6.41
CA GLY A 52 -4.40 9.78 -5.96
C GLY A 52 -5.67 10.66 -5.93
N ALA A 53 -6.85 10.12 -6.25
CA ALA A 53 -8.10 10.79 -5.93
C ALA A 53 -8.32 10.84 -4.42
N VAL A 54 -8.89 11.93 -3.92
CA VAL A 54 -9.28 12.10 -2.51
C VAL A 54 -10.34 11.04 -2.17
N PRO A 55 -10.07 10.08 -1.24
CA PRO A 55 -11.06 9.14 -0.78
C PRO A 55 -12.37 9.81 -0.38
N LYS A 56 -13.48 9.35 -0.94
CA LYS A 56 -14.82 9.79 -0.51
C LYS A 56 -15.01 9.36 0.95
N ILE A 57 -15.62 10.21 1.77
CA ILE A 57 -15.85 9.98 3.21
C ILE A 57 -16.49 8.60 3.50
N GLY A 58 -17.42 8.15 2.64
CA GLY A 58 -18.08 6.84 2.80
C GLY A 58 -17.27 5.61 2.34
N LEU A 59 -16.07 5.79 1.77
CA LEU A 59 -15.26 4.68 1.24
C LEU A 59 -14.88 3.68 2.32
N PHE A 60 -14.36 4.15 3.46
CA PHE A 60 -13.88 3.29 4.54
C PHE A 60 -14.98 2.41 5.12
N LYS A 61 -16.21 2.95 5.27
CA LYS A 61 -17.37 2.18 5.73
C LYS A 61 -17.77 1.09 4.73
N ARG A 62 -17.72 1.39 3.42
CA ARG A 62 -17.98 0.37 2.37
C ARG A 62 -16.94 -0.74 2.38
N ILE A 63 -15.66 -0.38 2.45
CA ILE A 63 -14.56 -1.34 2.54
C ILE A 63 -14.76 -2.24 3.76
N SER A 64 -15.00 -1.65 4.94
CA SER A 64 -15.23 -2.39 6.18
C SER A 64 -16.39 -3.38 6.06
N ALA A 65 -17.50 -2.98 5.44
CA ALA A 65 -18.63 -3.87 5.19
C ALA A 65 -18.27 -5.05 4.26
N GLN A 66 -17.52 -4.80 3.19
CA GLN A 66 -17.07 -5.84 2.26
C GLN A 66 -16.05 -6.80 2.88
N ILE A 67 -15.20 -6.32 3.79
CA ILE A 67 -14.33 -7.17 4.61
C ILE A 67 -15.17 -8.07 5.50
N GLY A 68 -16.19 -7.53 6.17
CA GLY A 68 -17.12 -8.30 7.01
C GLY A 68 -17.90 -9.38 6.25
N GLN A 69 -18.07 -9.21 4.94
CA GLN A 69 -18.71 -10.19 4.04
C GLN A 69 -17.73 -11.23 3.46
N GLY A 70 -16.42 -11.05 3.67
CA GLY A 70 -15.38 -11.92 3.11
C GLY A 70 -15.05 -11.64 1.64
N ASP A 71 -15.53 -10.53 1.08
CA ASP A 71 -15.30 -10.14 -0.32
C ASP A 71 -13.97 -9.42 -0.52
N LEU A 72 -13.42 -8.84 0.55
CA LEU A 72 -12.15 -8.13 0.56
C LEU A 72 -11.18 -8.65 1.62
N PRO A 73 -9.87 -8.44 1.42
CA PRO A 73 -8.88 -8.77 2.43
C PRO A 73 -8.97 -7.84 3.64
N ASP A 74 -8.60 -8.35 4.81
CA ASP A 74 -8.74 -7.71 6.12
C ASP A 74 -7.67 -6.67 6.47
N MET A 75 -6.77 -6.37 5.54
CA MET A 75 -5.69 -5.40 5.72
C MET A 75 -5.75 -4.27 4.69
N LEU A 76 -5.62 -3.03 5.16
CA LEU A 76 -5.54 -1.82 4.33
C LEU A 76 -4.15 -1.18 4.50
N THR A 77 -3.46 -0.92 3.39
CA THR A 77 -2.18 -0.21 3.38
C THR A 77 -2.37 1.24 2.96
N LEU A 78 -1.96 2.18 3.81
CA LEU A 78 -2.00 3.62 3.56
C LEU A 78 -0.61 4.23 3.75
N THR A 79 -0.41 5.40 3.16
CA THR A 79 0.69 6.28 3.54
C THR A 79 0.44 6.84 4.94
N GLU A 80 1.49 7.29 5.62
CA GLU A 80 1.39 7.91 6.95
C GLU A 80 0.57 9.19 6.90
N SER A 81 0.76 10.02 5.86
CA SER A 81 -0.03 11.23 5.66
C SER A 81 -1.51 10.92 5.43
N MET A 82 -1.86 9.87 4.67
CA MET A 82 -3.25 9.45 4.49
C MET A 82 -3.84 8.88 5.78
N SER A 83 -3.10 8.03 6.49
CA SER A 83 -3.54 7.47 7.78
C SER A 83 -3.82 8.57 8.79
N SER A 84 -2.98 9.60 8.83
CA SER A 84 -3.16 10.75 9.73
C SER A 84 -4.34 11.61 9.32
N HIS A 85 -4.46 11.92 8.02
CA HIS A 85 -5.52 12.78 7.49
C HIS A 85 -6.92 12.14 7.64
N TYR A 86 -7.04 10.83 7.46
CA TYR A 86 -8.31 10.10 7.53
C TYR A 86 -8.53 9.36 8.85
N ASN A 87 -7.74 9.64 9.90
CA ASN A 87 -7.75 8.87 11.15
C ASN A 87 -9.16 8.72 11.77
N GLN A 88 -9.95 9.79 11.78
CA GLN A 88 -11.32 9.75 12.30
C GLN A 88 -12.19 8.78 11.48
N TYR A 89 -12.18 8.89 10.15
CA TYR A 89 -12.98 8.03 9.28
C TYR A 89 -12.55 6.57 9.32
N LEU A 90 -11.25 6.31 9.48
CA LEU A 90 -10.70 4.98 9.69
C LEU A 90 -11.21 4.38 11.01
N SER A 91 -11.16 5.16 12.09
CA SER A 91 -11.64 4.74 13.41
C SER A 91 -13.14 4.47 13.42
N GLU A 92 -13.94 5.35 12.82
CA GLU A 92 -15.39 5.17 12.67
C GLU A 92 -15.78 3.94 11.83
N ALA A 93 -14.91 3.51 10.92
CA ALA A 93 -15.09 2.30 10.13
C ALA A 93 -14.52 1.03 10.81
N GLY A 94 -13.95 1.16 12.00
CA GLY A 94 -13.43 0.04 12.80
C GLY A 94 -11.99 -0.39 12.45
N PHE A 95 -11.26 0.39 11.66
CA PHE A 95 -9.86 0.08 11.36
C PHE A 95 -8.96 0.46 12.55
N THR A 96 -8.02 -0.42 12.88
CA THR A 96 -7.01 -0.18 13.91
C THR A 96 -5.59 -0.26 13.33
N PRO A 97 -4.66 0.62 13.75
CA PRO A 97 -3.27 0.52 13.32
C PRO A 97 -2.65 -0.80 13.77
N LYS A 98 -2.11 -1.58 12.83
CA LYS A 98 -1.44 -2.87 13.11
C LYS A 98 0.08 -2.77 13.10
N MET A 99 0.65 -2.10 12.09
CA MET A 99 2.08 -1.91 11.95
C MET A 99 2.40 -0.68 11.10
N LYS A 100 3.60 -0.13 11.27
CA LYS A 100 4.17 0.92 10.41
C LYS A 100 5.43 0.37 9.75
N GLN A 101 5.51 0.43 8.42
CA GLN A 101 6.70 0.06 7.67
C GLN A 101 7.44 1.32 7.24
N LEU A 102 8.71 1.45 7.65
CA LEU A 102 9.57 2.56 7.25
C LEU A 102 10.36 2.16 6.00
N GLY A 103 10.36 3.03 4.98
CA GLY A 103 11.26 2.92 3.83
C GLY A 103 12.53 3.75 4.03
N MET A 104 13.62 3.38 3.37
CA MET A 104 14.86 4.14 3.34
C MET A 104 15.27 4.38 1.89
N ILE A 105 15.52 5.63 1.53
CA ILE A 105 16.14 6.01 0.26
C ILE A 105 17.57 6.42 0.59
N ILE A 106 18.54 5.75 -0.03
CA ILE A 106 19.95 6.11 0.08
C ILE A 106 20.34 6.86 -1.20
N ASP A 107 20.74 8.12 -1.05
CA ASP A 107 21.27 8.91 -2.16
C ASP A 107 22.72 8.51 -2.45
N LEU A 108 22.93 7.93 -3.63
CA LEU A 108 24.26 7.52 -4.11
C LEU A 108 24.93 8.55 -5.02
N SER A 109 24.25 9.66 -5.35
CA SER A 109 24.78 10.68 -6.28
C SER A 109 26.06 11.36 -5.78
N LYS A 110 26.30 11.30 -4.46
CA LYS A 110 27.50 11.84 -3.80
C LYS A 110 28.53 10.77 -3.43
N VAL A 111 28.24 9.50 -3.70
CA VAL A 111 29.18 8.42 -3.45
C VAL A 111 30.15 8.39 -4.62
N GLY A 112 31.36 8.93 -4.40
CA GLY A 112 32.47 8.70 -5.34
C GLY A 112 32.67 7.20 -5.50
N PHE A 113 32.69 6.70 -6.74
CA PHE A 113 32.95 5.28 -7.01
C PHE A 113 34.27 4.88 -6.34
N ILE A 114 34.20 4.02 -5.32
CA ILE A 114 35.38 3.43 -4.73
C ILE A 114 35.99 2.55 -5.83
N PRO A 115 37.19 2.87 -6.36
CA PRO A 115 37.82 2.02 -7.36
C PRO A 115 38.00 0.64 -6.74
N VAL A 116 37.56 -0.39 -7.44
CA VAL A 116 37.83 -1.77 -7.04
C VAL A 116 39.35 -1.94 -7.05
N LEU A 117 39.97 -2.04 -5.87
CA LEU A 117 41.37 -2.46 -5.79
C LEU A 117 41.43 -3.87 -6.35
N ALA A 118 42.06 -4.03 -7.51
CA ALA A 118 42.36 -5.32 -8.08
C ALA A 118 43.15 -6.11 -7.04
N ALA A 119 42.53 -7.13 -6.44
CA ALA A 119 43.21 -8.09 -5.61
C ALA A 119 44.15 -8.90 -6.52
N TYR A 120 45.46 -8.75 -6.29
CA TYR A 120 46.49 -9.64 -6.81
C TYR A 120 46.59 -10.90 -5.94
#